data_AF-A0A7J9YL13-F1
#
_entry.id   AF-A0A7J9YL13-F1
#
_cell.length_a   1.000
_cell.length_b   1.000
_cell.length_c   1.000
_cell.angle_alpha   90.00
_cell.angle_beta   90.00
_cell.angle_gamma   90.00
#
_symmetry.space_group_name_H-M   'P 1'
#
loop_
_entity.id
_entity.type
_entity.pdbx_description
1 polymer ?
#
loop_
_entity_poly.entity_id
_entity_poly.type
_entity_poly.pdbx_seq_one_letter_code
_entity_poly.pdbx_strand_id
1 'polypeptide(L)'
;MDEWFSLFAASVWRYLDGLGGARPELPPTASDARKLGAAWRALLRMHDTNAQGECVRCKRGHPGSCTVWQVAVGYFVRRPPGKG
;
A
#
# COMPACT_ATOMS: atom_id res chain seq x y z
N MET A 1 -18.95 2.50 0.53
CA MET A 1 -17.51 2.21 0.62
C MET A 1 -17.33 1.34 1.85
N ASP A 2 -16.76 0.14 1.71
CA ASP A 2 -16.59 -0.75 2.85
C ASP A 2 -15.63 -0.11 3.86
N GLU A 3 -16.12 0.22 5.04
CA GLU A 3 -15.39 0.94 6.11
C GLU A 3 -14.05 0.24 6.46
N TRP A 4 -14.05 -1.09 6.38
CA TRP A 4 -12.85 -1.90 6.53
C TRP A 4 -11.78 -1.61 5.48
N PHE A 5 -12.16 -1.45 4.20
CA PHE A 5 -11.20 -1.13 3.15
C PHE A 5 -10.54 0.21 3.40
N SER A 6 -11.30 1.23 3.81
CA SER A 6 -10.76 2.56 4.13
C SER A 6 -9.73 2.50 5.25
N LEU A 7 -9.99 1.72 6.31
CA LEU A 7 -9.05 1.51 7.42
C LEU A 7 -7.76 0.80 6.96
N PHE A 8 -7.88 -0.25 6.13
CA PHE A 8 -6.74 -0.96 5.59
C PHE A 8 -5.92 -0.08 4.63
N ALA A 9 -6.58 0.67 3.75
CA ALA A 9 -5.94 1.58 2.83
C ALA A 9 -5.17 2.69 3.56
N ALA A 10 -5.77 3.30 4.59
CA ALA A 10 -5.09 4.28 5.44
C ALA A 10 -3.83 3.69 6.12
N SER A 11 -3.90 2.43 6.57
CA SER A 11 -2.77 1.73 7.16
C SER A 11 -1.64 1.46 6.16
N VAL A 12 -1.97 1.09 4.92
CA VAL A 12 -0.99 0.94 3.82
C VAL A 12 -0.29 2.27 3.55
N TRP A 13 -1.03 3.37 3.40
CA TRP A 13 -0.45 4.69 3.13
C TRP A 13 0.50 5.12 4.24
N ARG A 14 0.11 4.96 5.50
CA ARG A 14 0.95 5.26 6.65
C ARG A 14 2.25 4.45 6.66
N TYR A 15 2.20 3.16 6.31
CA TYR A 15 3.41 2.34 6.18
C TYR A 15 4.35 2.88 5.10
N LEU A 16 3.82 3.16 3.90
CA LEU A 16 4.59 3.67 2.78
C LEU A 16 5.22 5.03 3.12
N ASP A 17 4.49 5.90 3.82
CA ASP A 17 4.98 7.21 4.30
C ASP A 17 6.11 7.09 5.31
N GLY A 18 6.07 6.07 6.17
CA GLY A 18 7.20 5.70 7.02
C GLY A 18 8.49 5.36 6.25
N LEU A 19 8.39 4.78 5.05
CA LEU A 19 9.56 4.48 4.20
C LEU A 19 10.20 5.74 3.61
N GLY A 20 9.45 6.84 3.50
CA GLY A 20 9.90 8.11 2.90
C GLY A 20 10.59 9.06 3.89
N GLY A 21 10.48 8.81 5.20
CA GLY A 21 11.10 9.61 6.25
C GLY A 21 12.62 9.51 6.21
N ALA A 22 13.28 10.60 5.82
CA ALA A 22 14.73 10.64 5.67
C ALA A 22 15.44 10.65 7.03
N ARG A 23 16.31 9.65 7.27
CA ARG A 23 17.53 9.84 8.08
C ARG A 23 18.69 10.01 7.09
N PRO A 24 19.51 11.07 7.20
CA PRO A 24 20.57 11.37 6.23
C PRO A 24 21.63 10.26 6.08
N GLU A 25 21.75 9.37 7.06
CA GLU A 25 22.81 8.34 7.15
C GLU A 25 22.29 6.92 6.94
N LEU A 26 21.28 6.75 6.09
CA LEU A 26 20.68 5.42 5.90
C LEU A 26 21.50 4.56 4.91
N PRO A 27 21.70 3.26 5.21
CA PRO A 27 22.41 2.33 4.33
C PRO A 27 21.70 2.17 2.96
N PRO A 28 22.38 1.67 1.92
CA PRO A 28 21.83 1.49 0.57
C PRO A 28 20.47 0.77 0.51
N THR A 29 20.23 -0.17 1.43
CA THR A 29 18.96 -0.90 1.58
C THR A 29 17.76 0.01 1.87
N ALA A 30 17.97 1.17 2.51
CA ALA A 30 16.92 2.16 2.71
C ALA A 30 16.61 2.97 1.45
N SER A 31 17.58 3.12 0.54
CA SER A 31 17.37 3.74 -0.76
C SER A 31 16.47 2.86 -1.64
N ASP A 32 16.72 1.55 -1.63
CA ASP A 32 15.88 0.57 -2.32
C ASP A 32 14.47 0.51 -1.73
N ALA A 33 14.35 0.55 -0.40
CA ALA A 33 13.05 0.63 0.28
C ALA A 33 12.28 1.90 -0.08
N ARG A 34 12.94 3.06 -0.19
CA ARG A 34 12.32 4.31 -0.68
C ARG A 34 11.84 4.18 -2.11
N LYS A 35 12.66 3.64 -3.01
CA LYS A 35 12.31 3.43 -4.42
C LYS A 35 11.14 2.48 -4.57
N LEU A 36 11.14 1.37 -3.83
CA LEU A 36 10.05 0.41 -3.79
C LEU A 36 8.77 1.04 -3.19
N GLY A 37 8.90 1.80 -2.11
CA GLY A 37 7.80 2.55 -1.53
C GLY A 37 7.19 3.56 -2.52
N ALA A 38 8.00 4.28 -3.29
CA ALA A 38 7.53 5.18 -4.34
C ALA A 38 6.79 4.43 -5.46
N ALA A 39 7.33 3.28 -5.90
CA ALA A 39 6.70 2.43 -6.91
C ALA A 39 5.32 1.93 -6.45
N TRP A 40 5.21 1.46 -5.20
CA TRP A 40 3.92 1.04 -4.64
C TRP A 40 2.90 2.16 -4.55
N ARG A 41 3.31 3.37 -4.14
CA ARG A 41 2.40 4.53 -4.13
C ARG A 41 1.86 4.84 -5.53
N ALA A 42 2.73 4.80 -6.55
CA ALA A 42 2.32 5.01 -7.93
C ALA A 42 1.33 3.93 -8.40
N LEU A 43 1.64 2.66 -8.10
CA LEU A 43 0.77 1.53 -8.44
C LEU A 43 -0.61 1.63 -7.77
N LEU A 44 -0.67 1.93 -6.48
CA LEU A 44 -1.93 2.03 -5.74
C LEU A 44 -2.81 3.18 -6.25
N ARG A 45 -2.22 4.33 -6.62
CA ARG A 45 -2.95 5.43 -7.26
C ARG A 45 -3.54 5.05 -8.62
N MET A 46 -2.85 4.19 -9.39
CA MET A 46 -3.40 3.65 -10.64
C MET A 46 -4.56 2.67 -10.43
N HIS A 47 -4.72 2.16 -9.21
CA HIS A 47 -5.75 1.21 -8.80
C HIS A 47 -6.73 1.82 -7.78
N ASP A 48 -6.88 3.14 -7.78
CA ASP A 48 -7.81 3.82 -6.90
C ASP A 48 -9.26 3.39 -7.19
N THR A 49 -10.12 3.58 -6.19
CA THR A 49 -11.54 3.22 -6.29
C THR A 49 -12.36 4.37 -6.87
N ASN A 50 -13.33 4.06 -7.74
CA ASN A 50 -14.35 5.02 -8.16
C ASN A 50 -15.33 5.33 -7.01
N ALA A 51 -16.31 6.21 -7.27
CA ALA A 51 -17.35 6.57 -6.30
C ALA A 51 -18.16 5.36 -5.78
N GLN A 52 -18.19 4.26 -6.54
CA GLN A 52 -18.87 3.01 -6.23
C GLN A 52 -18.00 2.04 -5.41
N GLY A 53 -16.73 2.39 -5.13
CA GLY A 53 -15.81 1.53 -4.38
C GLY A 53 -15.15 0.44 -5.24
N GLU A 54 -15.19 0.58 -6.57
CA GLU A 54 -14.62 -0.38 -7.51
C GLU A 54 -13.29 0.14 -8.07
N CYS A 55 -12.33 -0.74 -8.26
CA CYS A 55 -11.05 -0.37 -8.89
C CYS A 55 -11.26 0.04 -10.35
N VAL A 56 -10.85 1.27 -10.69
CA VAL A 56 -11.02 1.88 -12.03
C VAL A 56 -10.33 1.09 -13.16
N ARG A 57 -9.31 0.30 -12.82
CA ARG A 57 -8.46 -0.39 -13.81
C ARG A 57 -8.77 -1.87 -13.96
N CYS A 58 -9.18 -2.55 -12.89
CA CYS A 58 -9.35 -4.00 -12.89
C CYS A 58 -10.66 -4.48 -13.53
N LYS A 59 -11.72 -3.65 -13.57
CA LYS A 59 -13.06 -3.94 -14.13
C LYS A 59 -13.77 -5.21 -13.59
N ARG A 60 -13.09 -6.03 -12.77
CA ARG A 60 -13.57 -7.20 -12.03
C ARG A 60 -12.81 -7.28 -10.72
N GLY A 61 -13.51 -7.09 -9.63
CA GLY A 61 -13.00 -7.23 -8.26
C GLY A 61 -14.18 -7.20 -7.31
N HIS A 62 -14.05 -7.80 -6.14
CA HIS A 62 -15.04 -7.60 -5.09
C HIS A 62 -15.20 -6.10 -4.81
N PRO A 63 -16.41 -5.63 -4.45
CA PRO A 63 -16.60 -4.29 -3.91
C PRO A 63 -15.53 -4.04 -2.84
N GLY A 64 -14.79 -2.95 -3.02
CA GLY A 64 -13.80 -2.52 -2.04
C GLY A 64 -12.40 -3.13 -2.12
N SER A 65 -12.02 -4.07 -3.01
CA SER A 65 -10.59 -4.48 -3.07
C SER A 65 -10.19 -5.30 -4.31
N CYS A 66 -9.35 -4.73 -5.18
CA CYS A 66 -8.69 -5.50 -6.25
C CYS A 66 -7.42 -6.20 -5.75
N THR A 67 -6.91 -7.19 -6.51
CA THR A 67 -5.73 -8.00 -6.11
C THR A 67 -4.51 -7.16 -5.73
N VAL A 68 -4.27 -6.02 -6.39
CA VAL A 68 -3.18 -5.10 -6.03
C VAL A 68 -3.34 -4.57 -4.60
N TRP A 69 -4.55 -4.15 -4.25
CA TRP A 69 -4.87 -3.71 -2.89
C TRP A 69 -4.81 -4.87 -1.88
N GLN A 70 -5.28 -6.07 -2.25
CA GLN A 70 -5.16 -7.27 -1.41
C GLN A 70 -3.69 -7.57 -1.07
N VAL A 71 -2.80 -7.52 -2.05
CA VAL A 71 -1.36 -7.72 -1.85
C VAL A 71 -0.78 -6.62 -0.96
N ALA A 72 -1.09 -5.35 -1.22
CA ALA A 72 -0.59 -4.25 -0.41
C ALA A 72 -1.03 -4.37 1.06
N VAL A 73 -2.29 -4.73 1.31
CA VAL A 73 -2.81 -4.96 2.66
C VAL A 73 -2.07 -6.12 3.34
N GLY A 74 -1.90 -7.24 2.64
CA GLY A 74 -1.20 -8.42 3.17
C GLY A 74 0.25 -8.18 3.55
N TYR A 75 0.98 -7.34 2.79
CA TYR A 75 2.39 -7.05 3.05
C TYR A 75 2.61 -5.86 4.01
N PHE A 76 1.75 -4.84 3.99
CA PHE A 76 2.01 -3.57 4.69
C PHE A 76 1.19 -3.38 5.96
N VAL A 77 0.02 -4.03 6.09
CA VAL A 77 -0.85 -3.83 7.27
C VAL A 77 -0.59 -4.85 8.38
N ARG A 78 0.03 -6.01 8.08
CA ARG A 78 0.49 -6.97 9.10
C ARG A 78 1.75 -7.77 8.71
N ARG A 79 2.91 -7.31 9.19
CA ARG A 79 4.01 -8.14 9.74
C ARG A 79 4.95 -7.27 10.60
N PRO A 80 4.86 -7.34 11.95
CA PRO A 80 6.00 -7.03 12.82
C PRO A 80 7.08 -8.11 12.67
N PRO A 81 8.35 -7.85 13.03
CA PRO A 81 9.50 -8.67 12.65
C PRO A 81 9.31 -10.15 13.02
N GLY A 82 9.71 -11.03 12.10
CA GLY A 82 9.84 -12.45 12.37
C GLY A 82 10.71 -12.64 13.60
N LYS A 83 10.20 -13.38 14.59
CA LYS A 83 11.07 -14.03 15.56
C LYS A 83 11.72 -15.21 14.83
N GLY A 84 13.05 -15.23 14.82
CA GLY A 84 13.82 -16.45 14.55
C GLY A 84 13.54 -17.51 15.60
#